data_AF-A0A0C9VRQ9-F1
#
_entry.id   AF-A0A0C9VRQ9-F1
#
_cell.length_a   1.000
_cell.length_b   1.000
_cell.length_c   1.000
_cell.angle_alpha   90.00
_cell.angle_beta   90.00
_cell.angle_gamma   90.00
#
_symmetry.space_group_name_H-M   'P 1'
#
loop_
_entity.id
_entity.type
_entity.pdbx_description
1 polymer ?
#
loop_
_entity_poly.entity_id
_entity_poly.type
_entity_poly.pdbx_seq_one_letter_code
_entity_poly.pdbx_strand_id
1 'polypeptide(L)'
;VGGAKARCLFDSGCEGIIMSSEFAQATGIRMHKLPEPIRIQHAFRGSRAKLYYTATMDILVGQRMYTEMFNIANINYYDVMLGALFLRRVKATIDFNGLGSIVINGEMIDNNPPVWLTSEEAKIHGILQLTKDDFSCLQSQWKEKYADLFSDIPLELPPMCEVNHRIKLIDPNKRFNYRLPKCPEALQPQLHAKIDQYLQAGWWEPTSASQAMPKLCI
;
A
#
# COMPACT_ATOMS: atom_id res chain seq x y z
N VAL A 1 -8.99 -18.31 13.79
CA VAL A 1 -8.53 -17.44 14.90
C VAL A 1 -9.75 -16.88 15.59
N GLY A 2 -9.92 -17.12 16.89
CA GLY A 2 -11.12 -16.69 17.62
C GLY A 2 -12.43 -17.20 16.99
N GLY A 3 -12.42 -18.42 16.46
CA GLY A 3 -13.56 -19.01 15.73
C GLY A 3 -13.72 -18.56 14.27
N ALA A 4 -13.06 -17.48 13.83
CA ALA A 4 -13.14 -17.00 12.45
C ALA A 4 -12.06 -17.62 11.54
N LYS A 5 -12.38 -17.85 10.26
CA LYS A 5 -11.41 -18.28 9.24
C LYS A 5 -10.55 -17.08 8.81
N ALA A 6 -9.23 -17.27 8.76
CA ALA A 6 -8.27 -16.23 8.43
C ALA A 6 -7.36 -16.70 7.30
N ARG A 7 -7.01 -15.82 6.35
CA ARG A 7 -5.95 -16.04 5.38
C ARG A 7 -4.61 -15.88 6.08
N CYS A 8 -3.82 -16.94 6.10
CA CYS A 8 -2.61 -17.01 6.89
C CYS A 8 -1.37 -17.15 6.00
N LEU A 9 -0.35 -16.33 6.24
CA LEU A 9 0.98 -16.48 5.66
C LEU A 9 1.90 -17.19 6.66
N PHE A 10 2.68 -18.15 6.16
CA PHE A 10 3.74 -18.84 6.89
C PHE A 10 5.07 -18.17 6.53
N ASP A 11 5.61 -17.34 7.43
CA ASP A 11 6.75 -16.48 7.14
C ASP A 11 7.94 -16.83 8.03
N SER A 12 8.92 -17.55 7.47
CA SER A 12 10.16 -17.89 8.17
C SER A 12 11.12 -16.71 8.35
N GLY A 13 10.87 -15.58 7.66
CA GLY A 13 11.63 -14.33 7.79
C GLY A 13 11.06 -13.35 8.81
N CYS A 14 9.87 -13.60 9.35
CA CYS A 14 9.28 -12.81 10.43
C CYS A 14 9.54 -13.47 11.78
N GLU A 15 9.92 -12.72 12.82
CA GLU A 15 10.10 -13.30 14.16
C GLU A 15 8.78 -13.53 14.91
N GLY A 16 7.86 -12.56 14.81
CA GLY A 16 6.63 -12.51 15.59
C GLY A 16 5.40 -13.04 14.84
N ILE A 17 4.30 -13.16 15.57
CA ILE A 17 2.98 -13.42 14.98
C ILE A 17 2.28 -12.07 14.79
N ILE A 18 1.75 -11.84 13.59
CA ILE A 18 1.08 -10.58 13.23
C ILE A 18 -0.37 -10.87 12.84
N MET A 19 -1.30 -10.02 13.26
CA MET A 19 -2.69 -10.00 12.83
C MET A 19 -3.01 -8.64 12.22
N SER A 20 -3.77 -8.62 11.12
CA SER A 20 -4.21 -7.38 10.51
C SER A 20 -5.20 -6.64 11.41
N SER A 21 -5.10 -5.31 11.43
CA SER A 21 -6.06 -4.45 12.15
C SER A 21 -7.48 -4.65 11.65
N GLU A 22 -7.64 -4.84 10.35
CA GLU A 22 -8.89 -5.03 9.63
C GLU A 22 -9.55 -6.34 10.07
N PHE A 23 -8.79 -7.44 10.12
CA PHE A 23 -9.31 -8.72 10.57
C PHE A 23 -9.72 -8.69 12.05
N ALA A 24 -8.89 -8.10 12.91
CA ALA A 24 -9.20 -7.98 14.33
C ALA A 24 -10.53 -7.21 14.56
N GLN A 25 -10.72 -6.10 13.83
CA GLN A 25 -11.95 -5.31 13.91
C GLN A 25 -13.16 -6.07 13.34
N ALA A 26 -13.02 -6.68 12.16
CA ALA A 26 -14.11 -7.40 11.51
C ALA A 26 -14.62 -8.61 12.31
N THR A 27 -13.74 -9.23 13.10
CA THR A 27 -14.06 -10.40 13.94
C THR A 27 -14.38 -10.04 15.38
N GLY A 28 -14.36 -8.75 15.74
CA GLY A 28 -14.63 -8.29 17.10
C GLY A 28 -13.57 -8.70 18.12
N ILE A 29 -12.35 -9.02 17.68
CA ILE A 29 -11.25 -9.39 18.56
C ILE A 29 -10.81 -8.15 19.35
N ARG A 30 -10.79 -8.28 20.69
CA ARG A 30 -10.39 -7.20 21.58
C ARG A 30 -8.89 -6.94 21.46
N MET A 31 -8.55 -5.73 21.00
CA MET A 31 -7.17 -5.24 20.94
C MET A 31 -6.80 -4.53 22.24
N HIS A 32 -5.57 -4.75 22.69
CA HIS A 32 -4.97 -4.15 23.87
C HIS A 32 -3.86 -3.19 23.45
N LYS A 33 -3.95 -1.94 23.89
CA LYS A 33 -2.92 -0.94 23.61
C LYS A 33 -1.69 -1.23 24.47
N LEU A 34 -0.52 -1.26 23.85
CA LEU A 34 0.75 -1.38 24.53
C LEU A 34 1.07 -0.09 25.31
N PRO A 35 1.63 -0.17 26.53
CA PRO A 35 2.10 1.01 27.27
C PRO A 35 3.15 1.80 26.48
N GLU A 36 4.05 1.08 25.81
CA GLU A 36 5.10 1.64 24.96
C GLU A 36 5.07 0.99 23.57
N PRO A 37 5.13 1.78 22.48
CA PRO A 37 5.16 1.21 21.13
C PRO A 37 6.47 0.47 20.84
N ILE A 38 6.36 -0.77 20.34
CA ILE A 38 7.51 -1.58 19.97
C ILE A 38 7.92 -1.24 18.54
N ARG A 39 9.19 -0.91 18.31
CA ARG A 39 9.71 -0.71 16.94
C ARG A 39 9.89 -2.07 16.28
N ILE A 40 9.29 -2.26 15.10
CA ILE A 40 9.55 -3.44 14.28
C ILE A 40 10.82 -3.17 13.48
N GLN A 41 11.79 -4.07 13.58
CA GLN A 41 12.98 -4.05 12.77
C GLN A 41 12.74 -4.93 11.53
N HIS A 42 12.41 -4.30 10.40
CA HIS A 42 12.31 -5.02 9.12
C HIS A 42 13.69 -5.17 8.46
N ALA A 43 13.82 -6.12 7.52
CA ALA A 43 15.07 -6.41 6.79
C ALA A 43 15.65 -5.24 5.96
N PHE A 44 14.91 -4.13 5.81
CA PHE A 44 15.34 -2.94 5.07
C PHE A 44 15.62 -1.76 6.01
N ARG A 45 16.83 -1.18 5.90
CA ARG A 45 17.21 0.06 6.61
C ARG A 45 16.28 1.20 6.21
N GLY A 46 15.50 1.73 7.16
CA GLY A 46 14.71 2.95 6.97
C GLY A 46 13.23 2.83 7.29
N SER A 47 12.68 1.62 7.39
CA SER A 47 11.31 1.44 7.88
C SER A 47 11.22 1.78 9.38
N ARG A 48 10.22 2.59 9.75
CA ARG A 48 9.97 3.03 11.14
C ARG A 48 8.62 2.51 11.64
N ALA A 49 8.24 1.30 11.23
CA ALA A 49 6.99 0.70 11.67
C ALA A 49 7.03 0.49 13.20
N LYS A 50 5.91 0.82 13.85
CA LYS A 50 5.72 0.68 15.29
C LYS A 50 4.44 -0.10 15.55
N LEU A 51 4.53 -1.05 16.46
CA LEU A 51 3.39 -1.78 17.01
C LEU A 51 2.82 -1.00 18.18
N TYR A 52 1.52 -0.79 18.15
CA TYR A 52 0.80 -0.08 19.22
C TYR A 52 -0.17 -0.99 19.97
N TYR A 53 -0.55 -2.12 19.38
CA TYR A 53 -1.59 -2.98 19.90
C TYR A 53 -1.19 -4.45 19.80
N THR A 54 -1.70 -5.23 20.74
CA THR A 54 -1.65 -6.70 20.72
C THR A 54 -3.04 -7.27 20.94
N ALA A 55 -3.25 -8.53 20.61
CA ALA A 55 -4.43 -9.29 20.99
C ALA A 55 -4.02 -10.70 21.38
N THR A 56 -4.58 -11.25 22.45
CA THR A 56 -4.39 -12.66 22.80
C THR A 56 -5.60 -13.44 22.35
N MET A 57 -5.41 -14.45 21.51
CA MET A 57 -6.51 -15.22 20.94
C MET A 57 -6.10 -16.65 20.63
N ASP A 58 -7.07 -17.55 20.62
CA ASP A 58 -6.86 -18.92 20.18
C ASP A 58 -6.81 -19.01 18.65
N ILE A 59 -5.81 -19.71 18.15
CA ILE A 59 -5.65 -20.06 16.74
C ILE A 59 -5.69 -21.58 16.59
N LEU A 60 -6.60 -22.05 15.73
CA LEU A 60 -6.65 -23.42 15.26
C LEU A 60 -5.80 -23.51 13.99
N VAL A 61 -4.77 -24.34 14.01
CA VAL A 61 -3.91 -24.63 12.85
C VAL A 61 -3.84 -26.15 12.68
N GLY A 62 -4.29 -26.64 11.52
CA GLY A 62 -4.63 -28.06 11.37
C GLY A 62 -5.68 -28.46 12.39
N GLN A 63 -5.47 -29.55 13.11
CA GLN A 63 -6.36 -30.02 14.17
C GLN A 63 -6.01 -29.52 15.58
N ARG A 64 -5.00 -28.65 15.74
CA ARG A 64 -4.53 -28.20 17.07
C ARG A 64 -4.80 -26.74 17.32
N MET A 65 -5.23 -26.46 18.55
CA MET A 65 -5.47 -25.11 19.05
C MET A 65 -4.25 -24.62 19.83
N TYR A 66 -3.93 -23.35 19.64
CA TYR A 66 -2.84 -22.66 20.33
C TYR A 66 -3.33 -21.30 20.79
N THR A 67 -3.00 -20.91 22.02
CA THR A 67 -3.24 -19.54 22.50
C THR A 67 -2.02 -18.71 22.22
N GLU A 68 -2.17 -17.67 21.39
CA GLU A 68 -1.06 -16.83 20.97
C GLU A 68 -1.33 -15.35 21.23
N MET A 69 -0.24 -14.60 21.42
CA MET A 69 -0.27 -13.15 21.42
C MET A 69 0.09 -12.64 20.02
N PHE A 70 -0.86 -11.97 19.39
CA PHE A 70 -0.74 -11.37 18.07
C PHE A 70 -0.31 -9.92 18.22
N ASN A 71 0.70 -9.52 17.47
CA ASN A 71 1.00 -8.11 17.24
C ASN A 71 0.03 -7.58 16.18
N ILE A 72 -0.63 -6.45 16.45
CA ILE A 72 -1.53 -5.84 15.48
C ILE A 72 -0.75 -4.86 14.60
N ALA A 73 -0.73 -5.12 13.30
CA ALA A 73 -0.13 -4.25 12.32
C ALA A 73 -0.98 -4.22 11.05
N ASN A 74 -0.82 -3.18 10.23
CA ASN A 74 -1.43 -3.17 8.91
C ASN A 74 -0.58 -4.04 7.98
N ILE A 75 -1.10 -5.23 7.64
CA ILE A 75 -0.50 -6.15 6.69
C ILE A 75 -1.43 -6.28 5.49
N ASN A 76 -0.85 -6.24 4.29
CA ASN A 76 -1.63 -6.34 3.06
C ASN A 76 -1.94 -7.80 2.75
N TYR A 77 -3.13 -8.03 2.18
CA TYR A 77 -3.60 -9.29 1.62
C TYR A 77 -3.90 -10.42 2.63
N TYR A 78 -3.04 -10.63 3.62
CA TYR A 78 -3.21 -11.66 4.65
C TYR A 78 -3.90 -11.11 5.89
N ASP A 79 -4.62 -11.98 6.59
CA ASP A 79 -5.27 -11.65 7.86
C ASP A 79 -4.35 -11.95 9.05
N VAL A 80 -3.48 -12.97 8.92
CA VAL A 80 -2.47 -13.37 9.91
C VAL A 80 -1.15 -13.75 9.24
N MET A 81 -0.03 -13.43 9.88
CA MET A 81 1.30 -13.94 9.54
C MET A 81 1.87 -14.72 10.73
N LEU A 82 2.29 -15.97 10.50
CA LEU A 82 2.94 -16.82 11.49
C LEU A 82 4.45 -16.77 11.29
N GLY A 83 5.14 -16.13 12.23
CA GLY A 83 6.58 -16.00 12.23
C GLY A 83 7.35 -17.27 12.63
N ALA A 84 8.66 -17.23 12.39
CA ALA A 84 9.62 -18.29 12.62
C ALA A 84 9.55 -18.91 14.02
N LEU A 85 9.28 -18.14 15.09
CA LEU A 85 9.18 -18.70 16.44
C LEU A 85 8.00 -19.67 16.57
N PHE A 86 6.84 -19.29 16.04
CA PHE A 86 5.66 -20.16 16.00
C PHE A 86 5.94 -21.38 15.12
N LEU A 87 6.47 -21.16 13.91
CA LEU A 87 6.78 -22.22 12.94
C LEU A 87 7.75 -23.26 13.52
N ARG A 88 8.80 -22.82 14.24
CA ARG A 88 9.73 -23.71 14.94
C ARG A 88 9.04 -24.50 16.04
N ARG A 89 8.18 -23.85 16.85
CA ARG A 89 7.44 -24.51 17.94
C ARG A 89 6.56 -25.63 17.44
N VAL A 90 5.87 -25.41 16.32
CA VAL A 90 4.97 -26.40 15.72
C VAL A 90 5.68 -27.36 14.76
N LYS A 91 7.02 -27.24 14.62
CA LYS A 91 7.86 -28.03 13.71
C LYS A 91 7.28 -28.03 12.29
N ALA A 92 6.91 -26.86 11.80
CA ALA A 92 6.35 -26.70 10.46
C ALA A 92 7.39 -27.10 9.41
N THR A 93 6.99 -27.95 8.48
CA THR A 93 7.72 -28.24 7.23
C THR A 93 6.99 -27.54 6.11
N ILE A 94 7.69 -26.66 5.40
CA ILE A 94 7.19 -25.98 4.21
C ILE A 94 7.95 -26.54 3.02
N ASP A 95 7.24 -27.24 2.14
CA ASP A 95 7.78 -27.74 0.88
C ASP A 95 7.27 -26.85 -0.25
N PHE A 96 8.17 -26.41 -1.12
CA PHE A 96 7.86 -25.59 -2.28
C PHE A 96 7.80 -26.39 -3.59
N ASN A 97 7.99 -27.72 -3.54
CA ASN A 97 7.84 -28.57 -4.71
C ASN A 97 6.39 -28.66 -5.18
N GLY A 98 6.19 -28.70 -6.50
CA GLY A 98 4.85 -28.81 -7.10
C GLY A 98 3.97 -27.60 -6.77
N LEU A 99 2.77 -27.85 -6.23
CA LEU A 99 1.86 -26.80 -5.74
C LEU A 99 2.25 -26.24 -4.36
N GLY A 100 3.34 -26.73 -3.79
CA GLY A 100 3.74 -26.50 -2.41
C GLY A 100 2.89 -27.29 -1.43
N SER A 101 3.42 -27.53 -0.24
CA SER A 101 2.69 -28.14 0.87
C SER A 101 3.20 -27.61 2.21
N ILE A 102 2.31 -27.57 3.20
CA ILE A 102 2.64 -27.20 4.57
C ILE A 102 2.23 -28.36 5.46
N VAL A 103 3.19 -28.90 6.19
CA VAL A 103 2.98 -29.97 7.16
C VAL A 103 3.26 -29.45 8.56
N ILE A 104 2.31 -29.59 9.47
CA ILE A 104 2.47 -29.25 10.90
C ILE A 104 2.17 -30.48 11.73
N ASN A 105 3.09 -30.85 12.63
CA ASN A 105 2.95 -32.05 13.48
C ASN A 105 2.62 -33.35 12.71
N GLY A 106 3.10 -33.49 11.47
CA GLY A 106 2.83 -34.64 10.61
C GLY A 106 1.49 -34.61 9.87
N GLU A 107 0.67 -33.57 10.06
CA GLU A 107 -0.58 -33.35 9.33
C GLU A 107 -0.35 -32.34 8.20
N MET A 108 -0.79 -32.69 6.99
CA MET A 108 -0.80 -31.75 5.86
C MET A 108 -1.94 -30.76 6.06
N ILE A 109 -1.61 -29.47 6.08
CA ILE A 109 -2.61 -28.41 6.14
C ILE A 109 -3.22 -28.25 4.77
N ASP A 110 -4.55 -28.16 4.72
CA ASP A 110 -5.27 -27.75 3.51
C ASP A 110 -4.76 -26.37 3.07
N ASN A 111 -3.94 -26.40 2.02
CA ASN A 111 -3.33 -25.25 1.40
C ASN A 111 -4.01 -24.91 0.08
N ASN A 112 -5.33 -25.19 -0.03
CA ASN A 112 -6.18 -24.86 -1.17
C ASN A 112 -5.61 -23.65 -1.91
N PRO A 113 -5.00 -23.86 -3.10
CA PRO A 113 -4.24 -22.82 -3.74
C PRO A 113 -5.18 -21.62 -3.89
N PRO A 114 -4.75 -20.43 -3.45
CA PRO A 114 -5.58 -19.26 -3.62
C PRO A 114 -6.05 -19.17 -5.07
N VAL A 115 -7.31 -18.81 -5.30
CA VAL A 115 -7.89 -18.64 -6.64
C VAL A 115 -7.03 -17.73 -7.55
N TRP A 116 -6.16 -16.89 -6.98
CA TRP A 116 -5.21 -16.08 -7.74
C TRP A 116 -3.95 -16.83 -8.23
N LEU A 117 -3.50 -17.91 -7.58
CA LEU A 117 -2.45 -18.80 -8.12
C LEU A 117 -2.91 -19.50 -9.41
N THR A 118 -4.22 -19.63 -9.59
CA THR A 118 -4.87 -20.02 -10.85
C THR A 118 -5.23 -18.84 -11.75
N SER A 119 -5.07 -17.60 -11.30
CA SER A 119 -5.29 -16.40 -12.13
C SER A 119 -4.03 -16.02 -12.91
N GLU A 120 -4.21 -15.33 -14.03
CA GLU A 120 -3.10 -14.82 -14.85
C GLU A 120 -2.17 -13.86 -14.09
N GLU A 121 -2.63 -13.25 -12.99
CA GLU A 121 -1.83 -12.32 -12.17
C GLU A 121 -0.73 -13.04 -11.35
N ALA A 122 -0.91 -14.31 -10.96
CA ALA A 122 0.16 -15.08 -10.31
C ALA A 122 1.36 -15.34 -11.25
N LYS A 123 1.12 -15.37 -12.56
CA LYS A 123 2.21 -15.49 -13.55
C LYS A 123 3.16 -14.28 -13.48
N ILE A 124 2.66 -13.12 -13.06
CA ILE A 124 3.41 -11.85 -13.04
C ILE A 124 4.34 -11.74 -11.81
N HIS A 125 4.06 -12.45 -10.70
CA HIS A 125 4.80 -12.27 -9.45
C HIS A 125 5.77 -13.38 -9.05
N GLY A 126 5.89 -14.48 -9.80
CA GLY A 126 6.95 -15.46 -9.48
C GLY A 126 7.12 -16.69 -10.37
N ILE A 127 6.39 -16.84 -11.48
CA ILE A 127 6.46 -18.08 -12.29
C ILE A 127 6.86 -17.84 -13.76
N LEU A 128 6.72 -16.64 -14.30
CA LEU A 128 7.36 -16.31 -15.58
C LEU A 128 8.75 -15.73 -15.31
N GLN A 129 9.79 -16.44 -15.76
CA GLN A 129 11.06 -15.79 -16.06
C GLN A 129 10.81 -14.83 -17.21
N LEU A 130 10.24 -13.66 -16.91
CA LEU A 130 10.04 -12.59 -17.87
C LEU A 130 11.41 -12.21 -18.40
N THR A 131 11.61 -12.48 -19.68
CA THR A 131 12.82 -12.10 -20.38
C THR A 131 12.82 -10.58 -20.60
N LYS A 132 13.98 -10.01 -20.94
CA LYS A 132 14.08 -8.60 -21.29
C LYS A 132 13.14 -8.21 -22.45
N ASP A 133 12.87 -9.17 -23.32
CA ASP A 133 11.99 -8.99 -24.49
C ASP A 133 10.52 -8.94 -24.07
N ASP A 134 10.11 -9.72 -23.06
CA ASP A 134 8.77 -9.65 -22.47
C ASP A 134 8.51 -8.28 -21.84
N PHE A 135 9.50 -7.70 -21.15
CA PHE A 135 9.40 -6.34 -20.60
C PHE A 135 9.23 -5.27 -21.69
N SER A 136 9.99 -5.38 -22.78
CA SER A 136 9.88 -4.47 -23.92
C SER A 136 8.49 -4.55 -24.58
N CYS A 137 7.97 -5.77 -24.72
CA CYS A 137 6.64 -6.04 -25.25
C CYS A 137 5.54 -5.43 -24.35
N LEU A 138 5.57 -5.72 -23.04
CA LEU A 138 4.62 -5.18 -22.08
C LEU A 138 4.67 -3.65 -22.00
N GLN A 139 5.87 -3.07 -22.03
CA GLN A 139 6.03 -1.61 -22.04
C GLN A 139 5.41 -0.98 -23.29
N SER A 140 5.62 -1.59 -24.46
CA SER A 140 5.03 -1.11 -25.71
C SER A 140 3.51 -1.23 -25.69
N GLN A 141 2.98 -2.36 -25.23
CA GLN A 141 1.54 -2.57 -25.07
C GLN A 141 0.89 -1.57 -24.11
N TRP A 142 1.54 -1.25 -22.98
CA TRP A 142 1.01 -0.26 -22.04
C TRP A 142 1.08 1.16 -22.59
N LYS A 143 2.17 1.51 -23.29
CA LYS A 143 2.28 2.82 -23.96
C LYS A 143 1.19 3.01 -25.00
N GLU A 144 0.87 1.97 -25.77
CA GLU A 144 -0.19 2.00 -26.76
C GLU A 144 -1.58 2.04 -26.10
N LYS A 145 -1.83 1.17 -25.12
CA LYS A 145 -3.12 1.09 -24.42
C LYS A 145 -3.49 2.37 -23.69
N TYR A 146 -2.51 3.05 -23.11
CA TYR A 146 -2.69 4.28 -22.33
C TYR A 146 -2.08 5.49 -23.04
N ALA A 147 -2.03 5.47 -24.38
CA ALA A 147 -1.46 6.56 -25.17
C ALA A 147 -2.17 7.90 -24.89
N ASP A 148 -3.44 7.86 -24.49
CA ASP A 148 -4.25 8.99 -24.05
C ASP A 148 -3.78 9.62 -22.72
N LEU A 149 -3.14 8.84 -21.84
CA LEU A 149 -2.57 9.33 -20.58
C LEU A 149 -1.15 9.87 -20.75
N PHE A 150 -0.43 9.40 -21.77
CA PHE A 150 0.95 9.76 -22.06
C PHE A 150 1.10 10.77 -23.20
N SER A 151 0.00 11.19 -23.82
CA SER A 151 -0.03 12.25 -24.82
C SER A 151 0.22 13.62 -24.18
N ASP A 152 0.50 14.61 -25.04
CA ASP A 152 0.58 15.98 -24.59
C ASP A 152 -0.74 16.40 -23.93
N ILE A 153 -0.64 17.15 -22.83
CA ILE A 153 -1.82 17.64 -22.13
C ILE A 153 -2.59 18.55 -23.11
N PRO A 154 -3.83 18.22 -23.50
CA PRO A 154 -4.60 19.04 -24.44
C PRO A 154 -4.73 20.44 -23.86
N LEU A 155 -4.62 21.50 -24.66
CA LEU A 155 -4.72 22.90 -24.20
C LEU A 155 -6.19 23.32 -23.96
N GLU A 156 -6.99 22.44 -23.36
CA GLU A 156 -8.40 22.66 -23.07
C GLU A 156 -8.65 22.35 -21.59
N LEU A 157 -9.54 23.10 -20.94
CA LEU A 157 -9.95 22.78 -19.58
C LEU A 157 -10.71 21.45 -19.57
N PRO A 158 -10.51 20.60 -18.56
CA PRO A 158 -11.35 19.43 -18.38
C PRO A 158 -12.81 19.87 -18.18
N PRO A 159 -13.79 19.03 -18.57
CA PRO A 159 -15.21 19.33 -18.36
C PRO A 159 -15.47 19.68 -16.88
N MET A 160 -16.23 20.76 -16.66
CA MET A 160 -16.63 21.15 -15.30
C MET A 160 -17.40 20.00 -14.64
N CYS A 161 -16.94 19.57 -13.48
CA CYS A 161 -17.64 18.56 -12.69
C CYS A 161 -18.86 19.17 -11.99
N GLU A 162 -19.89 18.35 -11.74
CA GLU A 162 -21.13 18.76 -11.05
C GLU A 162 -20.87 19.36 -9.66
N VAL A 163 -19.75 19.00 -9.03
CA VAL A 163 -19.35 19.47 -7.68
C VAL A 163 -18.16 20.42 -7.75
N ASN A 164 -18.44 21.72 -7.88
CA ASN A 164 -17.46 22.77 -7.61
C ASN A 164 -17.47 23.11 -6.12
N HIS A 165 -16.43 22.70 -5.39
CA HIS A 165 -16.32 22.96 -3.96
C HIS A 165 -15.82 24.38 -3.69
N ARG A 166 -16.69 25.26 -3.19
CA ARG A 166 -16.29 26.59 -2.71
C ARG A 166 -15.69 26.49 -1.32
N ILE A 167 -14.41 26.82 -1.18
CA ILE A 167 -13.77 26.96 0.14
C ILE A 167 -14.38 28.18 0.85
N LYS A 168 -15.13 27.96 1.93
CA LYS A 168 -15.63 29.04 2.79
C LYS A 168 -14.48 29.54 3.66
N LEU A 169 -14.13 30.82 3.52
CA LEU A 169 -13.15 31.45 4.38
C LEU A 169 -13.74 31.63 5.79
N ILE A 170 -12.98 31.23 6.82
CA ILE A 170 -13.38 31.43 8.23
C ILE A 170 -13.31 32.91 8.60
N ASP A 171 -12.27 33.61 8.13
CA ASP A 171 -12.10 35.05 8.30
C ASP A 171 -11.58 35.65 6.98
N PRO A 172 -12.40 36.46 6.28
CA PRO A 172 -12.02 37.05 4.99
C PRO A 172 -10.92 38.12 5.13
N ASN A 173 -10.68 38.66 6.32
CA ASN A 173 -9.70 39.74 6.54
C ASN A 173 -8.36 39.24 7.07
N LYS A 174 -8.21 37.93 7.30
CA LYS A 174 -7.00 37.34 7.87
C LYS A 174 -5.80 37.48 6.92
N ARG A 175 -4.74 38.14 7.39
CA ARG A 175 -3.47 38.27 6.67
C ARG A 175 -2.44 37.29 7.23
N PHE A 176 -1.82 36.50 6.35
CA PHE A 176 -0.75 35.56 6.73
C PHE A 176 0.63 36.08 6.34
N ASN A 177 1.64 35.89 7.19
CA ASN A 177 3.03 36.13 6.78
C ASN A 177 3.46 35.03 5.79
N TYR A 178 3.73 35.41 4.55
CA TYR A 178 3.98 34.48 3.46
C TYR A 178 5.45 34.50 3.02
N ARG A 179 6.01 33.32 2.74
CA ARG A 179 7.34 33.16 2.15
C ARG A 179 7.19 32.64 0.73
N LEU A 180 7.68 33.41 -0.24
CA LEU A 180 7.64 33.01 -1.64
C LEU A 180 8.47 31.73 -1.87
N PRO A 181 7.88 30.69 -2.50
CA PRO A 181 8.63 29.51 -2.90
C PRO A 181 9.70 29.93 -3.91
N LYS A 182 10.91 29.40 -3.74
CA LYS A 182 12.02 29.63 -4.66
C LYS A 182 12.11 28.46 -5.63
N CYS A 183 12.13 28.74 -6.92
CA CYS A 183 12.46 27.74 -7.93
C CYS A 183 13.99 27.61 -8.03
N PRO A 184 14.55 26.40 -7.93
CA PRO A 184 15.96 26.15 -8.25
C PRO A 184 16.31 26.65 -9.66
N GLU A 185 17.49 27.21 -9.84
CA GLU A 185 17.92 27.80 -11.13
C GLU A 185 17.83 26.80 -12.30
N ALA A 186 18.25 25.55 -12.07
CA ALA A 186 18.18 24.48 -13.06
C ALA A 186 16.76 24.16 -13.56
N LEU A 187 15.72 24.51 -12.78
CA LEU A 187 14.32 24.26 -13.13
C LEU A 187 13.60 25.50 -13.65
N GLN A 188 14.25 26.68 -13.66
CA GLN A 188 13.64 27.90 -14.19
C GLN A 188 13.18 27.76 -15.65
N PRO A 189 13.94 27.17 -16.59
CA PRO A 189 13.48 27.04 -17.97
C PRO A 189 12.19 26.21 -18.09
N GLN A 190 12.10 25.11 -17.32
CA GLN A 190 10.92 24.26 -17.29
C GLN A 190 9.70 24.97 -16.70
N LEU A 191 9.92 25.79 -15.66
CA LEU A 191 8.86 26.57 -15.04
C LEU A 191 8.30 27.62 -16.00
N HIS A 192 9.16 28.33 -16.73
CA HIS A 192 8.72 29.33 -17.71
C HIS A 192 7.95 28.68 -18.85
N ALA A 193 8.47 27.59 -19.42
CA ALA A 193 7.76 26.84 -20.48
C ALA A 193 6.36 26.39 -20.04
N LYS A 194 6.22 25.93 -18.79
CA LYS A 194 4.92 25.55 -18.21
C LYS A 194 4.00 26.75 -18.02
N ILE A 195 4.51 27.87 -17.52
CA ILE A 195 3.74 29.12 -17.37
C ILE A 195 3.18 29.54 -18.73
N ASP A 196 4.04 29.62 -19.75
CA ASP A 196 3.65 30.06 -21.09
C ASP A 196 2.59 29.15 -21.71
N GLN A 197 2.78 27.83 -21.59
CA GLN A 197 1.80 26.84 -22.05
C GLN A 197 0.43 27.04 -21.38
N TYR A 198 0.42 27.28 -20.07
CA TYR A 198 -0.81 27.39 -19.29
C TYR A 198 -1.52 28.74 -19.53
N LEU A 199 -0.75 29.80 -19.78
CA LEU A 199 -1.28 31.09 -20.23
C LEU A 199 -1.89 30.98 -21.64
N GLN A 200 -1.22 30.28 -22.56
CA GLN A 200 -1.74 30.05 -23.91
C GLN A 200 -3.02 29.20 -23.91
N ALA A 201 -3.11 28.20 -23.03
CA ALA A 201 -4.30 27.38 -22.83
C ALA A 201 -5.46 28.12 -22.14
N GLY A 202 -5.23 29.32 -21.61
CA GLY A 202 -6.21 30.05 -20.80
C GLY A 202 -6.50 29.41 -19.44
N TRP A 203 -5.65 28.48 -18.99
CA TRP A 203 -5.78 27.85 -17.67
C TRP A 203 -5.34 28.78 -16.55
N TRP A 204 -4.33 29.60 -16.82
CA TRP A 204 -3.81 30.60 -15.89
C TRP A 204 -4.07 32.00 -16.45
N GLU A 205 -4.40 32.92 -15.56
CA GLU A 205 -4.51 34.34 -15.84
C GLU A 205 -3.56 35.11 -14.92
N PRO A 206 -2.75 36.04 -15.45
CA PRO A 206 -1.91 36.89 -14.61
C PRO A 206 -2.78 37.83 -13.78
N THR A 207 -2.78 37.64 -12.46
CA THR A 207 -3.53 38.48 -11.52
C THR A 207 -2.62 39.13 -10.49
N SER A 208 -2.99 40.32 -10.03
CA SER A 208 -2.30 40.99 -8.92
C SER A 208 -3.05 40.72 -7.62
N ALA A 209 -2.40 40.02 -6.69
CA ALA A 209 -2.93 39.77 -5.36
C ALA A 209 -1.87 40.11 -4.31
N SER A 210 -2.32 40.66 -3.17
CA SER A 210 -1.45 40.93 -2.01
C SER A 210 -0.78 39.67 -1.47
N GLN A 211 -1.34 38.49 -1.78
CA GLN A 211 -0.81 37.16 -1.46
C GLN A 211 -0.97 36.22 -2.66
N ALA A 212 -0.23 36.49 -3.74
CA ALA A 212 -0.24 35.64 -4.93
C ALA A 212 0.61 34.38 -4.70
N MET A 213 -0.03 33.24 -4.49
CA MET A 213 0.53 31.96 -4.93
C MET A 213 0.09 31.75 -6.38
N PRO A 214 0.89 31.10 -7.24
CA PRO A 214 0.36 30.52 -8.47
C PRO A 214 -0.68 29.46 -8.07
N LYS A 215 -1.94 29.88 -8.02
CA LYS A 215 -3.10 29.03 -7.81
C LYS A 215 -3.86 29.01 -9.12
N LEU A 216 -4.31 27.83 -9.49
CA LEU A 216 -5.29 27.64 -10.55
C LEU A 216 -6.55 28.42 -10.14
N CYS A 217 -6.90 29.47 -10.89
CA CYS A 217 -8.24 30.04 -10.85
C CYS A 217 -9.03 29.35 -11.96
N ILE A 218 -10.09 28.62 -11.59
CA ILE A 218 -11.18 28.22 -12.48
C ILE A 218 -12.40 29.02 -12.04
#